data_AF-A0A937QQB2-F1
#
_entry.id   AF-A0A937QQB2-F1
#
_cell.length_a   1.000
_cell.length_b   1.000
_cell.length_c   1.000
_cell.angle_alpha   90.00
_cell.angle_beta   90.00
_cell.angle_gamma   90.00
#
_symmetry.space_group_name_H-M   'P 1'
#
loop_
_entity.id
_entity.type
_entity.pdbx_description
1 polymer ?
#
loop_
_entity_poly.entity_id
_entity_poly.type
_entity_poly.pdbx_seq_one_letter_code
_entity_poly.pdbx_strand_id
1 'polypeptide(L)'
;RQNPKRSRDGQMFIRILEHVGSAEPDAIPTRKFVKKWKQNYRELITQANHLENRSLDNGRYVFEQAACSRCHSIEGKGAKYGPDLTAVSKRFQGSKLLLQLVNPSQEIHKDFKTQMILVDDGRLLTGLVVNETPDHVEIVQNLLRPENIERIQKSAIEERKVADVSSMPSGLLDTFTAEDILDLLAFVESSKAIPATNQ
;
A
#
# COMPACT_ATOMS: atom_id res chain seq x y z
N ARG A 1 14.88 -35.15 47.25
CA ARG A 1 14.21 -34.89 45.96
C ARG A 1 13.91 -33.38 45.89
N GLN A 2 14.92 -32.54 45.74
CA GLN A 2 15.37 -31.93 44.48
C GLN A 2 14.21 -31.35 43.65
N ASN A 3 13.97 -30.04 43.82
CA ASN A 3 13.53 -29.18 42.73
C ASN A 3 14.52 -27.99 42.70
N PRO A 4 15.51 -28.00 41.78
CA PRO A 4 16.63 -27.08 41.85
C PRO A 4 16.30 -25.70 41.27
N LYS A 5 16.58 -24.66 42.08
CA LYS A 5 16.98 -23.28 41.73
C LYS A 5 16.26 -22.58 40.56
N ARG A 6 15.21 -21.81 40.88
CA ARG A 6 14.75 -20.63 40.11
C ARG A 6 15.73 -19.44 40.28
N SER A 7 17.00 -19.62 39.93
CA SER A 7 17.96 -18.52 39.80
C SER A 7 18.44 -18.48 38.36
N ARG A 8 18.31 -17.31 37.71
CA ARG A 8 18.30 -17.04 36.26
C ARG A 8 16.85 -17.06 35.78
N ASP A 9 16.16 -15.93 35.63
CA ASP A 9 16.28 -15.10 34.42
C ASP A 9 15.83 -13.63 34.60
N GLY A 10 15.88 -13.07 35.81
CA GLY A 10 15.60 -11.64 36.00
C GLY A 10 16.50 -10.73 35.16
N GLN A 11 17.77 -11.11 34.96
CA GLN A 11 18.71 -10.38 34.10
C GLN A 11 18.41 -10.53 32.61
N MET A 12 17.73 -11.60 32.19
CA MET A 12 17.34 -11.78 30.79
C MET A 12 16.10 -10.93 30.47
N PHE A 13 15.15 -10.83 31.40
CA PHE A 13 14.04 -9.87 31.31
C PHE A 13 14.52 -8.41 31.34
N ILE A 14 15.48 -8.07 32.22
CA ILE A 14 16.08 -6.73 32.25
C ILE A 14 16.84 -6.45 30.96
N ARG A 15 17.63 -7.39 30.43
CA ARG A 15 18.32 -7.22 29.15
C ARG A 15 17.37 -7.11 27.97
N ILE A 16 16.26 -7.85 27.95
CA ILE A 16 15.23 -7.70 26.91
C ILE A 16 14.57 -6.31 27.04
N LEU A 17 14.24 -5.84 28.24
CA LEU A 17 13.67 -4.51 28.45
C LEU A 17 14.67 -3.38 28.14
N GLU A 18 15.94 -3.56 28.45
CA GLU A 18 17.02 -2.63 28.08
C GLU A 18 17.27 -2.64 26.57
N HIS A 19 17.25 -3.81 25.91
CA HIS A 19 17.45 -3.93 24.46
C HIS A 19 16.23 -3.44 23.65
N VAL A 20 15.01 -3.66 24.16
CA VAL A 20 13.76 -3.11 23.61
C VAL A 20 13.64 -1.60 23.92
N GLY A 21 14.22 -1.13 25.02
CA GLY A 21 14.26 0.29 25.39
C GLY A 21 15.40 1.10 24.75
N SER A 22 16.46 0.43 24.29
CA SER A 22 17.63 1.07 23.64
C SER A 22 17.63 0.98 22.13
N ALA A 23 16.81 0.10 21.54
CA ALA A 23 16.48 0.21 20.13
C ALA A 23 15.52 1.39 20.01
N GLU A 24 16.02 2.57 19.65
CA GLU A 24 15.14 3.59 19.10
C GLU A 24 14.36 2.90 17.97
N PRO A 25 13.03 2.74 18.07
CA PRO A 25 12.26 2.18 16.98
C PRO A 25 12.48 3.16 15.85
N ASP A 26 13.20 2.74 14.79
CA ASP A 26 13.48 3.51 13.56
C ASP A 26 12.55 4.71 13.50
N ALA A 27 13.02 5.87 13.99
CA ALA A 27 12.12 6.94 14.39
C ALA A 27 11.20 7.22 13.21
N ILE A 28 9.94 6.75 13.30
CA ILE A 28 9.00 6.90 12.21
C ILE A 28 8.94 8.41 12.03
N PRO A 29 9.40 8.96 10.89
CA PRO A 29 9.42 10.39 10.75
C PRO A 29 7.97 10.83 10.84
N THR A 30 7.58 11.41 11.98
CA THR A 30 6.23 11.90 12.20
C THR A 30 6.13 13.19 11.39
N ARG A 31 5.90 13.03 10.08
CA ARG A 31 5.62 14.16 9.21
C ARG A 31 4.40 14.87 9.76
N LYS A 32 4.50 16.18 9.93
CA LYS A 32 3.39 16.98 10.42
C LYS A 32 2.24 16.86 9.42
N PHE A 33 1.03 16.77 9.96
CA PHE A 33 -0.16 16.88 9.14
C PHE A 33 -0.13 18.23 8.38
N VAL A 34 -0.39 18.18 7.08
CA VAL A 34 -0.44 19.34 6.20
C VAL A 34 -1.88 19.65 5.83
N LYS A 35 -2.57 18.72 5.15
CA LYS A 35 -3.92 18.95 4.65
C LYS A 35 -4.60 17.63 4.31
N LYS A 36 -5.93 17.57 4.45
CA LYS A 36 -6.75 16.47 3.94
C LYS A 36 -6.92 16.59 2.43
N TRP A 37 -6.04 15.98 1.64
CA TRP A 37 -6.00 16.22 0.19
C TRP A 37 -7.20 15.64 -0.56
N LYS A 38 -7.82 14.56 -0.08
CA LYS A 38 -9.06 14.01 -0.67
C LYS A 38 -10.19 15.05 -0.77
N GLN A 39 -10.30 15.95 0.20
CA GLN A 39 -11.33 17.00 0.24
C GLN A 39 -10.89 18.27 -0.49
N ASN A 40 -9.57 18.49 -0.66
CA ASN A 40 -9.00 19.75 -1.11
C ASN A 40 -8.20 19.64 -2.43
N TYR A 41 -8.22 18.49 -3.11
CA TYR A 41 -7.45 18.26 -4.35
C TYR A 41 -7.80 19.23 -5.48
N ARG A 42 -8.98 19.85 -5.43
CA ARG A 42 -9.41 20.85 -6.42
C ARG A 42 -8.46 22.03 -6.51
N GLU A 43 -7.78 22.37 -5.42
CA GLU A 43 -6.74 23.41 -5.38
C GLU A 43 -5.54 23.08 -6.28
N LEU A 44 -5.28 21.80 -6.53
CA LEU A 44 -4.12 21.31 -7.30
C LEU A 44 -4.46 20.98 -8.75
N ILE A 45 -5.73 21.01 -9.17
CA ILE A 45 -6.15 20.53 -10.50
C ILE A 45 -5.42 21.26 -11.63
N THR A 46 -5.32 22.58 -11.54
CA THR A 46 -4.65 23.39 -12.57
C THR A 46 -3.17 23.04 -12.66
N GLN A 47 -2.45 23.06 -11.53
CA GLN A 47 -1.02 22.74 -11.53
C GLN A 47 -0.76 21.27 -11.89
N ALA A 48 -1.66 20.36 -11.53
CA ALA A 48 -1.53 18.95 -11.88
C ALA A 48 -1.56 18.73 -13.39
N ASN A 49 -2.20 19.60 -14.18
CA ASN A 49 -2.17 19.50 -15.64
C ASN A 49 -0.94 20.19 -16.27
N HIS A 50 -0.08 20.82 -15.46
CA HIS A 50 1.10 21.58 -15.86
C HIS A 50 2.30 21.21 -14.99
N LEU A 51 2.88 20.04 -15.29
CA LEU A 51 3.96 19.43 -14.52
C LEU A 51 5.36 19.73 -15.09
N GLU A 52 5.47 20.72 -15.97
CA GLU A 52 6.75 21.16 -16.51
C GLU A 52 7.65 21.70 -15.39
N ASN A 53 8.94 21.33 -15.41
CA ASN A 53 9.96 21.77 -14.44
C ASN A 53 9.77 21.28 -12.99
N ARG A 54 8.94 20.26 -12.77
CA ARG A 54 8.80 19.60 -11.46
C ARG A 54 10.04 18.77 -11.11
N SER A 55 10.30 18.61 -9.82
CA SER A 55 11.46 17.87 -9.32
C SER A 55 11.17 16.37 -9.28
N LEU A 56 11.70 15.62 -10.25
CA LEU A 56 11.53 14.16 -10.28
C LEU A 56 12.23 13.45 -9.10
N ASP A 57 13.32 14.01 -8.60
CA ASP A 57 14.04 13.48 -7.43
C ASP A 57 13.21 13.65 -6.15
N ASN A 58 12.57 14.81 -5.97
CA ASN A 58 11.63 15.00 -4.86
C ASN A 58 10.41 14.09 -5.02
N GLY A 59 9.87 13.96 -6.23
CA GLY A 59 8.75 13.07 -6.50
C GLY A 59 9.06 11.60 -6.18
N ARG A 60 10.28 11.14 -6.50
CA ARG A 60 10.78 9.81 -6.10
C ARG A 60 10.89 9.69 -4.58
N TYR A 61 11.42 10.71 -3.91
CA TYR A 61 11.47 10.73 -2.45
C TYR A 61 10.08 10.61 -1.83
N VAL A 62 9.10 11.41 -2.31
CA VAL A 62 7.71 11.34 -1.85
C VAL A 62 7.11 9.96 -2.10
N PHE A 63 7.37 9.35 -3.26
CA PHE A 63 6.93 8.00 -3.60
C PHE A 63 7.42 6.94 -2.59
N GLU A 64 8.68 7.03 -2.19
CA GLU A 64 9.27 6.14 -1.18
C GLU A 64 8.70 6.40 0.21
N GLN A 65 8.59 7.67 0.60
CA GLN A 65 8.07 8.07 1.92
C GLN A 65 6.59 7.75 2.08
N ALA A 66 5.79 7.90 1.03
CA ALA A 66 4.39 7.49 0.99
C ALA A 66 4.21 5.96 0.91
N ALA A 67 5.32 5.21 0.88
CA ALA A 67 5.37 3.75 0.82
C ALA A 67 4.64 3.16 -0.41
N CYS A 68 4.56 3.92 -1.52
CA CYS A 68 3.86 3.49 -2.72
C CYS A 68 4.47 2.20 -3.32
N SER A 69 5.79 2.05 -3.24
CA SER A 69 6.53 0.87 -3.72
C SER A 69 6.19 -0.43 -3.00
N ARG A 70 5.59 -0.36 -1.80
CA ARG A 70 5.17 -1.54 -1.05
C ARG A 70 3.98 -2.27 -1.67
N CYS A 71 3.21 -1.58 -2.51
CA CYS A 71 2.07 -2.17 -3.21
C CYS A 71 2.21 -2.07 -4.72
N HIS A 72 2.77 -0.98 -5.24
CA HIS A 72 2.83 -0.69 -6.66
C HIS A 72 4.21 -0.92 -7.26
N SER A 73 4.22 -1.38 -8.51
CA SER A 73 5.41 -1.38 -9.34
C SER A 73 5.47 -0.12 -10.20
N ILE A 74 6.67 0.33 -10.50
CA ILE A 74 6.96 1.36 -11.49
C ILE A 74 8.22 0.95 -12.23
N GLU A 75 8.18 0.95 -13.57
CA GLU A 75 9.26 0.45 -14.41
C GLU A 75 9.71 -0.97 -14.02
N GLY A 76 8.76 -1.83 -13.66
CA GLY A 76 9.01 -3.20 -13.23
C GLY A 76 9.61 -3.37 -11.82
N LYS A 77 9.82 -2.30 -11.06
CA LYS A 77 10.34 -2.33 -9.68
C LYS A 77 9.25 -2.03 -8.66
N GLY A 78 9.21 -2.79 -7.57
CA GLY A 78 8.20 -2.67 -6.50
C GLY A 78 7.30 -3.89 -6.42
N ALA A 79 6.32 -3.85 -5.51
CA ALA A 79 5.36 -4.94 -5.34
C ALA A 79 4.27 -4.93 -6.41
N LYS A 80 3.51 -6.04 -6.52
CA LYS A 80 2.43 -6.22 -7.51
C LYS A 80 1.05 -6.42 -6.85
N TYR A 81 0.84 -5.77 -5.70
CA TYR A 81 -0.44 -5.79 -4.98
C TYR A 81 -1.36 -4.62 -5.37
N GLY A 82 -0.84 -3.67 -6.13
CA GLY A 82 -1.56 -2.65 -6.87
C GLY A 82 -1.15 -2.65 -8.34
N PRO A 83 -1.85 -1.87 -9.18
CA PRO A 83 -1.52 -1.76 -10.60
C PRO A 83 -0.12 -1.17 -10.84
N ASP A 84 0.51 -1.59 -11.94
CA ASP A 84 1.76 -1.01 -12.41
C ASP A 84 1.54 0.47 -12.78
N LEU A 85 2.23 1.36 -12.07
CA LEU A 85 2.06 2.80 -12.24
C LEU A 85 2.55 3.31 -13.58
N THR A 86 3.48 2.61 -14.23
CA THR A 86 3.90 2.93 -15.60
C THR A 86 2.83 2.61 -16.64
N ALA A 87 1.93 1.66 -16.34
CA ALA A 87 0.73 1.42 -17.15
C ALA A 87 -0.40 2.41 -16.79
N VAL A 88 -0.55 2.74 -15.50
CA VAL A 88 -1.54 3.72 -15.02
C VAL A 88 -1.28 5.11 -15.61
N SER A 89 -0.03 5.58 -15.62
CA SER A 89 0.35 6.90 -16.15
C SER A 89 0.08 7.09 -17.65
N LYS A 90 -0.08 5.99 -18.41
CA LYS A 90 -0.53 6.03 -19.81
C LYS A 90 -2.03 6.30 -19.94
N ARG A 91 -2.84 5.89 -18.95
CA ARG A 91 -4.30 6.06 -18.96
C ARG A 91 -4.76 7.30 -18.18
N PHE A 92 -4.04 7.64 -17.12
CA PHE A 92 -4.35 8.77 -16.25
C PHE A 92 -3.15 9.69 -16.15
N GLN A 93 -3.36 10.97 -16.45
CA GLN A 93 -2.37 12.03 -16.37
C GLN A 93 -2.98 13.26 -15.69
N GLY A 94 -2.11 14.09 -15.13
CA GLY A 94 -2.38 15.29 -14.39
C GLY A 94 -3.48 15.14 -13.35
N SER A 95 -4.50 15.99 -13.44
CA SER A 95 -5.64 16.01 -12.51
C SER A 95 -6.37 14.66 -12.39
N LYS A 96 -6.38 13.83 -13.44
CA LYS A 96 -6.99 12.49 -13.36
C LYS A 96 -6.15 11.53 -12.52
N LEU A 97 -4.82 11.59 -12.68
CA LEU A 97 -3.90 10.80 -11.86
C LEU A 97 -3.94 11.26 -10.40
N LEU A 98 -3.92 12.57 -10.16
CA LEU A 98 -4.10 13.18 -8.84
C LEU A 98 -5.32 12.61 -8.12
N LEU A 99 -6.45 12.50 -8.82
CA LEU A 99 -7.69 12.00 -8.25
C LEU A 99 -7.57 10.54 -7.77
N GLN A 100 -6.87 9.69 -8.53
CA GLN A 100 -6.60 8.29 -8.13
C GLN A 100 -5.74 8.22 -6.86
N LEU A 101 -4.77 9.14 -6.73
CA LEU A 101 -3.88 9.19 -5.56
C LEU A 101 -4.61 9.65 -4.29
N VAL A 102 -5.44 10.70 -4.39
CA VAL A 102 -6.14 11.26 -3.21
C VAL A 102 -7.45 10.53 -2.88
N ASN A 103 -8.05 9.84 -3.84
CA ASN A 103 -9.32 9.14 -3.68
C ASN A 103 -9.29 7.74 -4.31
N PRO A 104 -8.48 6.81 -3.74
CA PRO A 104 -8.19 5.51 -4.37
C PRO A 104 -9.40 4.56 -4.47
N SER A 105 -10.49 4.83 -3.75
CA SER A 105 -11.73 4.05 -3.84
C SER A 105 -12.66 4.50 -4.97
N GLN A 106 -12.35 5.60 -5.66
CA GLN A 106 -13.24 6.13 -6.71
C GLN A 106 -13.33 5.21 -7.92
N GLU A 107 -12.20 4.66 -8.35
CA GLU A 107 -12.11 3.72 -9.45
C GLU A 107 -11.07 2.65 -9.11
N ILE A 108 -11.55 1.46 -8.74
CA ILE A 108 -10.67 0.34 -8.40
C ILE A 108 -10.64 -0.64 -9.56
N HIS A 109 -9.46 -0.88 -10.11
CA HIS A 109 -9.26 -1.86 -11.16
C HIS A 109 -9.70 -3.25 -10.68
N LYS A 110 -10.44 -3.98 -11.52
CA LYS A 110 -11.10 -5.26 -11.16
C LYS A 110 -10.16 -6.27 -10.49
N ASP A 111 -8.92 -6.37 -10.95
CA ASP A 111 -7.92 -7.34 -10.46
C ASP A 111 -7.37 -6.97 -9.08
N PHE A 112 -7.60 -5.73 -8.62
CA PHE A 112 -7.13 -5.21 -7.34
C PHE A 112 -8.28 -4.86 -6.38
N LYS A 113 -9.51 -5.29 -6.69
CA LYS A 113 -10.65 -5.04 -5.82
C LYS A 113 -10.61 -5.93 -4.59
N THR A 114 -10.61 -5.31 -3.42
CA THR A 114 -10.74 -5.98 -2.12
C THR A 114 -12.01 -6.85 -2.11
N GLN A 115 -11.86 -8.08 -1.64
CA GLN A 115 -12.94 -9.04 -1.48
C GLN A 115 -13.28 -9.17 0.01
N MET A 116 -14.56 -9.34 0.30
CA MET A 116 -15.10 -9.75 1.60
C MET A 116 -15.68 -11.15 1.42
N ILE A 117 -15.14 -12.12 2.16
CA ILE A 117 -15.49 -13.53 2.06
C ILE A 117 -15.99 -14.01 3.43
N LEU A 118 -17.25 -14.40 3.50
CA LEU A 118 -17.81 -15.11 4.66
C LEU A 118 -17.57 -16.61 4.47
N VAL A 119 -16.89 -17.21 5.43
CA VAL A 119 -16.59 -18.63 5.48
C VAL A 119 -17.60 -19.34 6.39
N ASP A 120 -17.90 -20.61 6.12
CA ASP A 120 -18.84 -21.45 6.88
C ASP A 120 -18.49 -21.64 8.36
N ASP A 121 -17.24 -21.41 8.74
CA ASP A 121 -16.76 -21.33 10.12
C ASP A 121 -17.08 -20.01 10.82
N GLY A 122 -17.77 -19.08 10.14
CA GLY A 122 -18.22 -17.79 10.64
C GLY A 122 -17.18 -16.66 10.49
N ARG A 123 -16.00 -16.92 9.91
CA ARG A 123 -15.00 -15.86 9.70
C ARG A 123 -15.36 -14.98 8.51
N LEU A 124 -15.23 -13.67 8.70
CA LEU A 124 -15.28 -12.67 7.64
C LEU A 124 -13.86 -12.25 7.29
N LEU A 125 -13.38 -12.69 6.13
CA LEU A 125 -12.04 -12.38 5.63
C LEU A 125 -12.13 -11.21 4.65
N THR A 126 -11.32 -10.18 4.86
CA THR A 126 -11.26 -8.99 3.98
C THR A 126 -9.85 -8.82 3.46
N GLY A 127 -9.67 -8.81 2.14
CA GLY A 127 -8.35 -8.74 1.55
C GLY A 127 -8.34 -8.82 0.03
N LEU A 128 -7.14 -8.86 -0.54
CA LEU A 128 -6.94 -9.01 -1.97
C LEU A 128 -6.82 -10.48 -2.33
N VAL A 129 -7.60 -10.94 -3.30
CA VAL A 129 -7.42 -12.28 -3.88
C VAL A 129 -6.23 -12.23 -4.83
N VAL A 130 -5.16 -12.95 -4.47
CA VAL A 130 -3.89 -12.96 -5.22
C VAL A 130 -3.79 -14.14 -6.18
N ASN A 131 -4.59 -15.19 -5.93
CA ASN A 131 -4.66 -16.37 -6.75
C ASN A 131 -6.02 -17.08 -6.55
N GLU A 132 -6.55 -17.66 -7.61
CA GLU A 132 -7.84 -18.37 -7.60
C GLU A 132 -7.80 -19.53 -8.59
N THR A 133 -8.17 -20.72 -8.12
CA THR A 133 -8.28 -21.94 -8.93
C THR A 133 -9.73 -22.44 -8.96
N PRO A 134 -10.06 -23.54 -9.65
CA PRO A 134 -11.39 -24.13 -9.58
C PRO A 134 -11.82 -24.53 -8.16
N ASP A 135 -10.88 -24.89 -7.28
CA ASP A 135 -11.17 -25.46 -5.97
C ASP A 135 -11.00 -24.48 -4.81
N HIS A 136 -10.09 -23.50 -4.93
CA HIS A 136 -9.72 -22.64 -3.82
C HIS A 136 -9.44 -21.18 -4.22
N VAL A 137 -9.45 -20.31 -3.22
CA VAL A 137 -9.08 -18.89 -3.29
C VAL A 137 -7.93 -18.64 -2.32
N GLU A 138 -6.94 -17.85 -2.73
CA GLU A 138 -5.85 -17.36 -1.88
C GLU A 138 -6.02 -15.86 -1.66
N ILE A 139 -6.18 -15.46 -0.41
CA ILE A 139 -6.41 -14.06 -0.01
C ILE A 139 -5.26 -13.54 0.85
N VAL A 140 -4.85 -12.30 0.59
CA VAL A 140 -3.91 -11.55 1.44
C VAL A 140 -4.69 -10.45 2.14
N GLN A 141 -4.82 -10.55 3.46
CA GLN A 141 -5.51 -9.55 4.29
C GLN A 141 -4.64 -8.33 4.59
N ASN A 142 -3.32 -8.52 4.68
CA ASN A 142 -2.35 -7.46 4.93
C ASN A 142 -1.29 -7.42 3.82
N LEU A 143 -1.41 -6.46 2.90
CA LEU A 143 -0.50 -6.31 1.76
C LEU A 143 0.94 -5.97 2.16
N LEU A 144 1.18 -5.56 3.41
CA LEU A 144 2.52 -5.31 3.96
C LEU A 144 3.17 -6.55 4.59
N ARG A 145 2.44 -7.67 4.62
CA ARG A 145 2.85 -8.98 5.14
C ARG A 145 2.42 -10.07 4.13
N PRO A 146 2.99 -10.06 2.92
CA PRO A 146 2.56 -10.91 1.82
C PRO A 146 2.74 -12.41 2.06
N GLU A 147 3.54 -12.79 3.07
CA GLU A 147 3.72 -14.17 3.52
C GLU A 147 2.47 -14.75 4.20
N ASN A 148 1.56 -13.91 4.68
CA ASN A 148 0.33 -14.32 5.36
C ASN A 148 -0.81 -14.51 4.35
N ILE A 149 -0.62 -15.42 3.41
CA ILE A 149 -1.66 -15.85 2.47
C ILE A 149 -2.57 -16.86 3.18
N GLU A 150 -3.87 -16.60 3.12
CA GLU A 150 -4.89 -17.52 3.60
C GLU A 150 -5.55 -18.24 2.42
N ARG A 151 -5.55 -19.57 2.48
CA ARG A 151 -6.15 -20.43 1.46
C ARG A 151 -7.51 -20.91 1.93
N ILE A 152 -8.54 -20.64 1.14
CA ILE A 152 -9.94 -20.96 1.45
C ILE A 152 -10.47 -21.88 0.36
N GLN A 153 -11.05 -23.01 0.74
CA GLN A 153 -11.76 -23.88 -0.20
C GLN A 153 -13.04 -23.17 -0.67
N LYS A 154 -13.33 -23.19 -1.97
CA LYS A 154 -14.54 -22.54 -2.51
C LYS A 154 -15.82 -23.16 -1.97
N SER A 155 -15.80 -24.45 -1.62
CA SER A 155 -16.92 -25.12 -0.97
C SER A 155 -17.23 -24.61 0.44
N ALA A 156 -16.27 -23.94 1.09
CA ALA A 156 -16.44 -23.35 2.42
C ALA A 156 -16.87 -21.87 2.36
N ILE A 157 -17.00 -21.28 1.17
CA ILE A 157 -17.42 -19.88 1.00
C ILE A 157 -18.95 -19.82 1.03
N GLU A 158 -19.52 -19.20 2.05
CA GLU A 158 -20.95 -18.93 2.14
C GLU A 158 -21.36 -17.71 1.31
N GLU A 159 -20.58 -16.64 1.41
CA GLU A 159 -20.84 -15.40 0.70
C GLU A 159 -19.54 -14.73 0.26
N ARG A 160 -19.54 -14.14 -0.95
CA ARG A 160 -18.44 -13.33 -1.47
C ARG A 160 -18.97 -12.04 -2.04
N LYS A 161 -18.42 -10.93 -1.58
CA LYS A 161 -18.73 -9.58 -2.06
C LYS A 161 -17.46 -8.84 -2.40
N VAL A 162 -17.57 -7.95 -3.38
CA VAL A 162 -16.52 -6.99 -3.70
C VAL A 162 -16.73 -5.76 -2.83
N ALA A 163 -15.68 -5.28 -2.16
CA ALA A 163 -15.79 -4.07 -1.34
C ALA A 163 -15.71 -2.81 -2.22
N ASP A 164 -16.45 -1.77 -1.80
CA ASP A 164 -16.40 -0.44 -2.42
C ASP A 164 -15.17 0.38 -1.97
N VAL A 165 -14.39 -0.15 -1.03
CA VAL A 165 -13.21 0.51 -0.46
C VAL A 165 -11.94 -0.16 -0.95
N SER A 166 -11.02 0.67 -1.46
CA SER A 166 -9.71 0.22 -1.92
C SER A 166 -8.84 -0.27 -0.76
N SER A 167 -7.99 -1.26 -1.04
CA SER A 167 -6.90 -1.65 -0.14
C SER A 167 -5.79 -0.59 -0.07
N MET A 168 -5.73 0.36 -1.03
CA MET A 168 -4.84 1.52 -0.94
C MET A 168 -5.37 2.50 0.12
N PRO A 169 -4.61 2.79 1.19
CA PRO A 169 -5.07 3.68 2.26
C PRO A 169 -5.37 5.09 1.74
N SER A 170 -6.48 5.67 2.21
CA SER A 170 -6.75 7.10 2.01
C SER A 170 -5.87 7.94 2.94
N GLY A 171 -5.47 9.13 2.50
CA GLY A 171 -4.72 10.08 3.32
C GLY A 171 -3.21 9.84 3.38
N LEU A 172 -2.65 8.94 2.56
CA LEU A 172 -1.20 8.74 2.43
C LEU A 172 -0.44 10.04 2.13
N LEU A 173 -1.09 10.97 1.43
CA LEU A 173 -0.52 12.24 1.03
C LEU A 173 -0.74 13.39 2.03
N ASP A 174 -1.50 13.17 3.11
CA ASP A 174 -1.96 14.25 4.01
C ASP A 174 -0.84 14.98 4.77
N THR A 175 0.36 14.42 4.74
CA THR A 175 1.56 14.94 5.41
C THR A 175 2.57 15.56 4.44
N PHE A 176 2.22 15.65 3.16
CA PHE A 176 3.03 16.26 2.11
C PHE A 176 2.41 17.59 1.64
N THR A 177 3.27 18.49 1.17
CA THR A 177 2.85 19.79 0.65
C THR A 177 2.23 19.66 -0.75
N ALA A 178 1.64 20.76 -1.25
CA ALA A 178 1.15 20.83 -2.62
C ALA A 178 2.27 20.53 -3.64
N GLU A 179 3.44 21.13 -3.44
CA GLU A 179 4.60 20.97 -4.32
C GLU A 179 5.10 19.52 -4.33
N ASP A 180 5.18 18.88 -3.16
CA ASP A 180 5.55 17.46 -3.04
C ASP A 180 4.63 16.54 -3.83
N ILE A 181 3.31 16.81 -3.80
CA ILE A 181 2.32 16.00 -4.52
C ILE A 181 2.45 16.23 -6.03
N LEU A 182 2.69 17.47 -6.47
CA LEU A 182 2.89 17.79 -7.89
C LEU A 182 4.20 17.16 -8.42
N ASP A 183 5.25 17.16 -7.62
CA ASP A 183 6.50 16.46 -7.91
C ASP A 183 6.29 14.94 -7.99
N LEU A 184 5.51 14.35 -7.08
CA LEU A 184 5.13 12.93 -7.13
C LEU A 184 4.39 12.58 -8.42
N LEU A 185 3.44 13.41 -8.85
CA LEU A 185 2.71 13.21 -10.11
C LEU A 185 3.68 13.24 -11.30
N ALA A 186 4.56 14.24 -11.34
CA ALA A 186 5.57 14.37 -12.39
C ALA A 186 6.49 13.15 -12.43
N PHE A 187 6.91 12.64 -11.27
CA PHE A 187 7.70 11.42 -11.16
C PHE A 187 6.96 10.21 -11.74
N VAL A 188 5.71 9.97 -11.34
CA VAL A 188 4.91 8.84 -11.83
C VAL A 188 4.69 8.93 -13.35
N GLU A 189 4.40 10.12 -13.87
CA GLU A 189 4.18 10.36 -15.30
C GLU A 189 5.46 10.29 -16.14
N SER A 190 6.62 10.61 -15.54
CA SER A 190 7.92 10.53 -16.21
C SER A 190 8.39 9.08 -16.44
N SER A 191 7.80 8.11 -15.73
CA SER A 191 8.23 6.72 -15.79
C SER A 191 8.05 6.13 -17.19
N LYS A 192 9.11 5.52 -17.72
CA LYS A 192 9.12 4.94 -19.05
C LYS A 192 8.83 3.45 -18.96
N ALA A 193 7.89 2.98 -19.77
CA ALA A 193 7.64 1.54 -19.88
C ALA A 193 8.91 0.81 -20.33
N ILE A 194 9.31 -0.23 -19.59
CA ILE A 194 10.22 -1.22 -20.12
C ILE A 194 9.46 -1.93 -21.26
N PRO A 195 9.95 -1.91 -22.51
CA PRO A 195 9.31 -2.65 -23.59
C PRO A 195 9.25 -4.12 -23.19
N ALA A 196 8.06 -4.72 -23.31
CA ALA A 196 7.85 -6.13 -23.00
C ALA A 196 8.85 -6.96 -23.81
N THR A 197 9.81 -7.58 -23.11
CA THR A 197 10.69 -8.56 -23.74
C THR A 197 9.85 -9.82 -23.90
N ASN A 198 9.45 -10.12 -25.13
CA ASN A 198 8.84 -11.41 -25.46
C ASN A 198 9.81 -12.52 -25.05
N GLN A 199 9.40 -13.36 -24.11
CA GLN A 199 9.92 -14.71 -23.91
C GLN A 199 8.80 -15.68 -24.27
#